data_AF-A0A1H2CY63-F1
#
_entry.id   AF-A0A1H2CY63-F1
#
_cell.length_a   1.000
_cell.length_b   1.000
_cell.length_c   1.000
_cell.angle_alpha   90.00
_cell.angle_beta   90.00
_cell.angle_gamma   90.00
#
_symmetry.space_group_name_H-M   'P 1'
#
loop_
_entity.id
_entity.type
_entity.pdbx_description
1 polymer ?
#
loop_
_entity_poly.entity_id
_entity_poly.type
_entity_poly.pdbx_seq_one_letter_code
_entity_poly.pdbx_strand_id
1 'polypeptide(L)'
;MVDVLLILLMVLFAISGYRQGFVIGALSLGGFFSGVLIGLQLGPLLARQFENGTVRLVVALGVILVLAVLGQTLAGWLGTNLRQVIESRPLQYLDDAGGALVSVIAVLFASWLVAVPFGSTPFPAINAAVRDSAILGGVTELIPDEVRALSSGLRDTIDTNGFPDVFGGLARTQAREVAAPDPALAGSKVVKDSRSSVLKILGSAPSCSRRIEGTGFVYARERVMTNAHVVAGTREVVVESGDRQLEARVVVYDPKRDLAVLYVPGLRAPVMEFVAKQAASGANAIVLGYPQDGPYDAQSARIRDMSRITGPDIYESGDVTREIYTIKSLVRSGNSGGPLIDPSGNVIGVIFAAAADDKYVGFALTADEASGVAATGRANTRTVRTGECA
;
A
#
# COMPACT_ATOMS: atom_id res chain seq x y z
N MET A 1 -16.27 -17.24 4.00
CA MET A 1 -15.58 -18.56 3.97
C MET A 1 -14.40 -18.61 4.93
N VAL A 2 -13.53 -17.59 4.95
CA VAL A 2 -12.37 -17.52 5.87
C VAL A 2 -12.79 -17.61 7.34
N ASP A 3 -13.82 -16.88 7.77
CA ASP A 3 -14.29 -16.96 9.16
C ASP A 3 -14.72 -18.37 9.59
N VAL A 4 -15.37 -19.13 8.71
CA VAL A 4 -15.78 -20.52 9.01
C VAL A 4 -14.55 -21.42 9.17
N LEU A 5 -13.55 -21.27 8.29
CA LEU A 5 -12.29 -22.00 8.40
C LEU A 5 -11.55 -21.63 9.69
N LEU A 6 -11.49 -20.35 10.04
CA LEU A 6 -10.86 -19.86 11.27
C LEU A 6 -11.57 -20.38 12.52
N ILE A 7 -12.90 -20.37 12.55
CA ILE A 7 -13.66 -20.94 13.67
C ILE A 7 -13.38 -22.42 13.82
N LEU A 8 -13.37 -23.19 12.73
CA LEU A 8 -13.02 -24.62 12.77
C LEU A 8 -11.58 -24.83 13.29
N LEU A 9 -10.64 -24.01 12.83
CA LEU A 9 -9.25 -24.06 13.28
C LEU A 9 -9.14 -23.71 14.77
N MET A 10 -9.83 -22.66 15.23
CA MET A 10 -9.89 -22.26 16.64
C MET A 10 -10.46 -23.38 17.51
N VAL A 11 -11.54 -24.05 17.09
CA VAL A 11 -12.11 -25.19 17.84
C VAL A 11 -11.12 -26.35 17.92
N LEU A 12 -10.50 -26.73 16.79
CA LEU A 12 -9.50 -27.80 16.76
C LEU A 12 -8.31 -27.51 17.69
N PHE A 13 -7.80 -26.29 17.63
CA PHE A 13 -6.67 -25.86 18.47
C PHE A 13 -7.08 -25.63 19.92
N ALA A 14 -8.32 -25.22 20.21
CA ALA A 14 -8.83 -25.16 21.58
C ALA A 14 -8.87 -26.56 22.20
N ILE A 15 -9.34 -27.58 21.46
CA ILE A 15 -9.36 -28.98 21.90
C ILE A 15 -7.93 -29.49 22.12
N SER A 16 -7.01 -29.19 21.20
CA SER A 16 -5.60 -29.56 21.33
C SER A 16 -4.96 -28.89 22.55
N GLY A 17 -5.18 -27.58 22.71
CA GLY A 17 -4.68 -26.78 23.82
C GLY A 17 -5.22 -27.22 25.16
N TYR A 18 -6.51 -27.61 25.22
CA TYR A 18 -7.10 -28.18 26.42
C TYR A 18 -6.39 -29.46 26.86
N ARG A 19 -5.96 -30.29 25.90
CA ARG A 19 -5.21 -31.53 26.21
C ARG A 19 -3.75 -31.24 26.61
N GLN A 20 -3.15 -30.21 26.02
CA GLN A 20 -1.75 -29.86 26.23
C GLN A 20 -1.51 -29.01 27.48
N GLY A 21 -2.50 -28.25 27.95
CA GLY A 21 -2.37 -27.37 29.11
C GLY A 21 -1.73 -26.02 28.80
N PHE A 22 -1.96 -25.06 29.69
CA PHE A 22 -1.53 -23.67 29.59
C PHE A 22 -0.01 -23.54 29.56
N VAL A 23 0.72 -24.25 30.43
CA VAL A 23 2.18 -24.14 30.52
C VAL A 23 2.84 -24.49 29.18
N ILE A 24 2.43 -25.60 28.57
CA ILE A 24 2.94 -26.03 27.27
C ILE A 24 2.47 -25.05 26.18
N GLY A 25 1.20 -24.64 26.21
CA GLY A 25 0.64 -23.70 25.24
C GLY A 25 1.35 -22.35 25.24
N ALA A 26 1.59 -21.76 26.41
CA ALA A 26 2.22 -20.45 26.57
C ALA A 26 3.69 -20.48 26.14
N LEU A 27 4.43 -21.53 26.51
CA LEU A 27 5.82 -21.69 26.08
C LEU A 27 5.90 -21.94 24.57
N SER A 28 5.06 -22.83 24.04
CA SER A 28 4.98 -23.08 22.59
C SER A 28 4.66 -21.80 21.81
N LEU A 29 3.77 -20.96 22.33
CA LEU A 29 3.45 -19.65 21.75
C LEU A 29 4.69 -18.74 21.76
N GLY A 30 5.38 -18.61 22.90
CA GLY A 30 6.62 -17.84 22.98
C GLY A 30 7.72 -18.34 22.03
N GLY A 31 7.82 -19.66 21.88
CA GLY A 31 8.73 -20.30 20.92
C GLY A 31 8.37 -20.00 19.47
N PHE A 32 7.09 -20.09 19.11
CA PHE A 32 6.59 -19.70 17.78
C PHE A 32 6.97 -18.26 17.46
N PHE A 33 6.70 -17.32 18.37
CA PHE A 33 7.02 -15.90 18.18
C PHE A 33 8.50 -15.65 18.02
N SER A 34 9.33 -16.29 18.85
CA SER A 34 10.78 -16.18 18.74
C SER A 34 11.27 -16.70 17.38
N GLY A 35 10.70 -17.81 16.91
CA GLY A 35 10.97 -18.37 15.59
C GLY A 35 10.56 -17.44 14.44
N VAL A 36 9.37 -16.82 14.52
CA VAL A 36 8.91 -15.82 13.55
C VAL A 36 9.85 -14.61 13.53
N LEU A 37 10.23 -14.06 14.69
CA LEU A 37 11.12 -12.88 14.77
C LEU A 37 12.49 -13.15 14.13
N ILE A 38 13.07 -14.32 14.42
CA ILE A 38 14.32 -14.75 13.79
C ILE A 38 14.11 -14.96 12.28
N GLY A 39 12.98 -15.56 11.90
CA GLY A 39 12.62 -15.80 10.50
C GLY A 39 12.40 -14.52 9.70
N LEU A 40 11.85 -13.47 10.30
CA LEU A 40 11.69 -12.15 9.67
C LEU A 40 13.04 -11.49 9.38
N GLN A 41 14.08 -11.79 10.17
CA GLN A 41 15.43 -11.31 9.92
C GLN A 41 16.15 -12.16 8.87
N LEU A 42 16.09 -13.50 8.99
CA LEU A 42 16.82 -14.42 8.11
C LEU A 42 16.15 -14.66 6.76
N GLY A 43 14.81 -14.64 6.71
CA GLY A 43 14.02 -14.92 5.52
C GLY A 43 14.38 -14.00 4.34
N PRO A 44 14.29 -12.67 4.49
CA PRO A 44 14.69 -11.73 3.46
C PRO A 44 16.17 -11.85 3.09
N LEU A 45 17.07 -12.13 4.04
CA LEU A 45 18.50 -12.30 3.78
C LEU A 45 18.78 -13.49 2.86
N LEU A 46 18.13 -14.62 3.10
CA LEU A 46 18.24 -15.81 2.26
C LEU A 46 17.52 -15.63 0.91
N ALA A 47 16.37 -14.94 0.92
CA ALA A 47 15.55 -14.75 -0.27
C ALA A 47 16.19 -13.78 -1.30
N ARG A 48 17.07 -12.87 -0.86
CA ARG A 48 17.82 -11.95 -1.75
C ARG A 48 18.69 -12.65 -2.80
N GLN A 49 19.02 -13.93 -2.60
CA GLN A 49 19.78 -14.72 -3.58
C GLN A 49 18.97 -15.07 -4.84
N PHE A 50 17.65 -14.87 -4.82
CA PHE A 50 16.76 -15.18 -5.93
C PHE A 50 16.33 -13.90 -6.66
N GLU A 51 16.46 -13.89 -7.98
CA GLU A 51 16.08 -12.76 -8.83
C GLU A 51 14.56 -12.66 -9.07
N ASN A 52 13.88 -13.80 -9.10
CA ASN A 52 12.43 -13.86 -9.32
C ASN A 52 11.66 -13.50 -8.03
N GLY A 53 10.83 -12.45 -8.10
CA GLY A 53 10.04 -11.95 -6.97
C GLY A 53 9.10 -12.98 -6.33
N THR A 54 8.46 -13.83 -7.15
CA THR A 54 7.57 -14.88 -6.63
C THR A 54 8.35 -15.96 -5.87
N VAL A 55 9.53 -16.34 -6.36
CA VAL A 55 10.38 -17.33 -5.69
C VAL A 55 10.94 -16.75 -4.40
N ARG A 56 11.38 -15.48 -4.44
CA ARG A 56 11.84 -14.74 -3.25
C ARG A 56 10.76 -14.72 -2.16
N LEU A 57 9.50 -14.47 -2.54
CA LEU A 57 8.35 -14.51 -1.63
C LEU A 57 8.19 -15.89 -0.97
N VAL A 58 8.13 -16.95 -1.79
CA VAL A 58 7.94 -18.31 -1.30
C VAL A 58 9.08 -18.72 -0.35
N VAL A 59 10.32 -18.36 -0.67
CA VAL A 59 11.49 -18.65 0.17
C VAL A 59 11.42 -17.88 1.49
N ALA A 60 11.13 -16.57 1.46
CA ALA A 60 11.03 -15.76 2.68
C ALA A 60 9.94 -16.30 3.62
N LEU A 61 8.75 -16.56 3.10
CA LEU A 61 7.64 -17.14 3.87
C LEU A 61 7.96 -18.55 4.37
N GLY A 62 8.63 -19.38 3.55
CA GLY A 62 9.06 -20.72 3.93
C GLY A 62 10.04 -20.70 5.09
N VAL A 63 11.03 -19.81 5.09
CA VAL A 63 12.00 -19.66 6.19
C VAL A 63 11.32 -19.23 7.48
N ILE A 64 10.41 -18.25 7.41
CA ILE A 64 9.63 -17.79 8.57
C ILE A 64 8.81 -18.95 9.16
N LEU A 65 8.10 -19.70 8.31
CA LEU A 65 7.27 -20.82 8.74
C LEU A 65 8.10 -21.93 9.40
N VAL A 66 9.23 -22.30 8.80
CA VAL A 66 10.11 -23.35 9.33
C VAL A 66 10.64 -22.94 10.71
N LEU A 67 11.15 -21.72 10.84
CA LEU A 67 11.69 -21.24 12.11
C LEU A 67 10.62 -21.09 13.19
N ALA A 68 9.41 -20.67 12.82
CA ALA A 68 8.27 -20.60 13.73
C ALA A 68 7.90 -21.99 14.28
N VAL A 69 7.80 -23.00 13.41
CA VAL A 69 7.51 -24.39 13.81
C VAL A 69 8.64 -24.96 14.67
N LEU A 70 9.90 -24.70 14.33
CA LEU A 70 11.05 -25.14 15.11
C LEU A 70 11.06 -24.50 16.51
N GLY A 71 10.84 -23.19 16.60
CA GLY A 71 10.74 -22.49 17.88
C GLY A 71 9.59 -23.01 18.75
N GLN A 72 8.43 -23.23 18.14
CA GLN A 72 7.25 -23.78 18.82
C GLN A 72 7.52 -25.19 19.38
N THR A 73 8.11 -26.07 18.58
CA THR A 73 8.39 -27.46 18.98
C THR A 73 9.42 -27.54 20.11
N LEU A 74 10.50 -26.75 20.02
CA LEU A 74 11.52 -26.67 21.08
C LEU A 74 10.94 -26.14 22.40
N ALA A 75 10.14 -25.07 22.34
CA ALA A 75 9.55 -24.50 23.54
C ALA A 75 8.43 -25.38 24.14
N GLY A 76 7.66 -26.09 23.30
CA GLY A 76 6.70 -27.08 23.76
C GLY A 76 7.38 -28.25 24.48
N TRP A 77 8.52 -28.71 23.98
CA TRP A 77 9.33 -29.74 24.65
C TRP A 77 9.85 -29.25 26.00
N LEU A 78 10.31 -28.00 26.11
CA LEU A 78 10.65 -27.39 27.40
C LEU A 78 9.43 -27.32 28.33
N GLY A 79 8.27 -26.96 27.79
CA GLY A 79 7.02 -26.87 28.54
C GLY A 79 6.55 -28.22 29.09
N THR A 80 6.79 -29.33 28.38
CA THR A 80 6.45 -30.66 28.91
C THR A 80 7.23 -31.00 30.18
N ASN A 81 8.48 -30.54 30.29
CA ASN A 81 9.28 -30.75 31.50
C ASN A 81 8.77 -29.88 32.66
N LEU A 82 8.31 -28.66 32.38
CA LEU A 82 7.82 -27.74 33.39
C LEU A 82 6.41 -28.12 33.92
N ARG A 83 5.55 -28.66 33.05
CA ARG A 83 4.18 -29.08 33.40
C ARG A 83 4.15 -30.23 34.41
N GLN A 84 5.21 -31.05 34.48
CA GLN A 84 5.31 -32.17 35.43
C GLN A 84 5.25 -31.74 36.90
N VAL A 85 5.49 -30.46 37.21
CA VAL A 85 5.43 -29.91 38.57
C VAL A 85 3.98 -29.72 39.06
N ILE A 86 2.98 -29.74 38.17
CA ILE A 86 1.57 -29.51 38.51
C ILE A 86 0.86 -30.85 38.76
N GLU A 87 0.92 -31.33 40.00
CA GLU A 87 0.31 -32.61 40.39
C GLU A 87 -1.15 -32.48 40.87
N SER A 88 -1.58 -31.28 41.30
CA SER A 88 -2.92 -31.13 41.88
C SER A 88 -4.02 -31.03 40.81
N ARG A 89 -5.09 -31.81 40.98
CA ARG A 89 -6.24 -31.85 40.07
C ARG A 89 -6.91 -30.49 39.80
N PRO A 90 -7.16 -29.60 40.79
CA PRO A 90 -7.78 -28.31 40.50
C PRO A 90 -6.85 -27.39 39.68
N LEU A 91 -5.53 -27.42 39.92
CA LEU A 91 -4.57 -26.69 39.09
C LEU A 91 -4.46 -27.27 37.68
N GLN A 92 -4.61 -28.59 37.51
CA GLN A 92 -4.64 -29.23 36.18
C GLN A 92 -5.86 -28.78 35.36
N TYR A 93 -7.05 -28.67 35.97
CA TYR A 93 -8.22 -28.14 35.26
C TYR A 93 -8.04 -26.68 34.82
N LEU A 94 -7.42 -25.84 35.67
CA LEU A 94 -7.11 -24.46 35.31
C LEU A 94 -6.05 -24.38 34.21
N ASP A 95 -5.04 -25.25 34.25
CA ASP A 95 -4.02 -25.39 33.22
C ASP A 95 -4.65 -25.83 31.89
N ASP A 96 -5.50 -26.85 31.86
CA ASP A 96 -6.20 -27.31 30.66
C ASP A 96 -7.09 -26.21 30.06
N ALA A 97 -7.91 -25.55 30.89
CA ALA A 97 -8.76 -24.46 30.44
C ALA A 97 -7.95 -23.27 29.89
N GLY A 98 -6.84 -22.92 30.56
CA GLY A 98 -5.92 -21.89 30.07
C GLY A 98 -5.23 -22.29 28.76
N GLY A 99 -4.90 -23.57 28.59
CA GLY A 99 -4.29 -24.11 27.36
C GLY A 99 -5.19 -23.96 26.13
N ALA A 100 -6.49 -24.18 26.32
CA ALA A 100 -7.48 -23.94 25.26
C ALA A 100 -7.49 -22.46 24.84
N LEU A 101 -7.53 -21.54 25.80
CA LEU A 101 -7.56 -20.10 25.54
C LEU A 101 -6.30 -19.62 24.81
N VAL A 102 -5.11 -20.02 25.28
CA VAL A 102 -3.84 -19.64 24.66
C VAL A 102 -3.75 -20.16 23.23
N SER A 103 -4.24 -21.37 22.98
CA SER A 103 -4.23 -21.98 21.64
C SER A 103 -5.16 -21.25 20.66
N VAL A 104 -6.32 -20.78 21.13
CA VAL A 104 -7.21 -19.93 20.32
C VAL A 104 -6.53 -18.61 19.97
N ILE A 105 -5.92 -17.93 20.96
CA ILE A 105 -5.19 -16.67 20.75
C ILE A 105 -4.03 -16.89 19.77
N ALA A 106 -3.26 -17.96 19.93
CA ALA A 106 -2.15 -18.33 19.06
C ALA A 106 -2.60 -18.49 17.59
N VAL A 107 -3.71 -19.21 17.37
CA VAL A 107 -4.28 -19.42 16.04
C VAL A 107 -4.75 -18.11 15.42
N LEU A 108 -5.47 -17.29 16.17
CA LEU A 108 -5.94 -15.99 15.68
C LEU A 108 -4.77 -15.11 15.25
N PHE A 109 -3.73 -15.05 16.07
CA PHE A 109 -2.55 -14.26 15.78
C PHE A 109 -1.76 -14.81 14.58
N ALA A 110 -1.50 -16.12 14.54
CA ALA A 110 -0.79 -16.75 13.42
C ALA A 110 -1.56 -16.58 12.10
N SER A 111 -2.89 -16.71 12.15
CA SER A 111 -3.75 -16.51 10.99
C SER A 111 -3.72 -15.05 10.51
N TRP A 112 -3.75 -14.10 11.44
CA TRP A 112 -3.58 -12.68 11.12
C TRP A 112 -2.23 -12.39 10.47
N LEU A 113 -1.14 -12.89 11.05
CA LEU A 113 0.21 -12.69 10.52
C LEU A 113 0.36 -13.25 9.10
N VAL A 114 -0.21 -14.43 8.84
CA VAL A 114 -0.20 -15.04 7.51
C VAL A 114 -1.10 -14.28 6.55
N ALA A 115 -2.25 -13.77 6.99
CA ALA A 115 -3.22 -13.09 6.15
C ALA A 115 -2.76 -11.70 5.67
N VAL A 116 -1.95 -11.00 6.47
CA VAL A 116 -1.48 -9.64 6.18
C VAL A 116 -0.81 -9.53 4.79
N PRO A 117 0.16 -10.39 4.42
CA PRO A 117 0.72 -10.46 3.08
C PRO A 117 -0.30 -10.65 1.94
N PHE A 118 -1.40 -11.35 2.19
CA PHE A 118 -2.37 -11.68 1.13
C PHE A 118 -3.31 -10.52 0.80
N GLY A 119 -3.44 -9.54 1.70
CA GLY A 119 -4.26 -8.34 1.49
C GLY A 119 -3.77 -7.39 0.38
N SER A 120 -2.58 -7.64 -0.17
CA SER A 120 -1.97 -6.93 -1.30
C SER A 120 -1.73 -7.82 -2.54
N THR A 121 -2.19 -9.08 -2.52
CA THR A 121 -1.96 -10.00 -3.64
C THR A 121 -2.79 -9.68 -4.88
N PRO A 122 -2.28 -9.97 -6.10
CA PRO A 122 -2.97 -9.70 -7.36
C PRO A 122 -4.20 -10.60 -7.61
N PHE A 123 -4.55 -11.48 -6.67
CA PHE A 123 -5.67 -12.42 -6.78
C PHE A 123 -6.90 -11.86 -6.04
N PRO A 124 -7.90 -11.29 -6.75
CA PRO A 124 -9.02 -10.58 -6.12
C PRO A 124 -9.85 -11.47 -5.19
N ALA A 125 -9.98 -12.75 -5.52
CA ALA A 125 -10.74 -13.71 -4.71
C ALA A 125 -10.09 -13.96 -3.33
N ILE A 126 -8.75 -14.01 -3.26
CA ILE A 126 -8.02 -14.22 -2.01
C ILE A 126 -8.02 -12.94 -1.17
N ASN A 127 -7.76 -11.80 -1.82
CA ASN A 127 -7.76 -10.49 -1.18
C ASN A 127 -9.13 -10.17 -0.56
N ALA A 128 -10.22 -10.31 -1.34
CA ALA A 128 -11.58 -10.14 -0.86
C ALA A 128 -11.90 -11.08 0.32
N ALA A 129 -11.52 -12.36 0.22
CA ALA A 129 -11.77 -13.32 1.28
C ALA A 129 -11.07 -12.99 2.62
N VAL A 130 -9.87 -12.40 2.57
CA VAL A 130 -9.12 -11.95 3.77
C VAL A 130 -9.72 -10.69 4.37
N ARG A 131 -10.03 -9.67 3.56
CA ARG A 131 -10.61 -8.40 4.03
C ARG A 131 -12.08 -8.49 4.45
N ASP A 132 -12.81 -9.47 3.90
CA ASP A 132 -14.21 -9.73 4.29
C ASP A 132 -14.33 -10.46 5.63
N SER A 133 -13.22 -10.97 6.20
CA SER A 133 -13.20 -11.68 7.48
C SER A 133 -13.47 -10.72 8.65
N ALA A 134 -14.56 -10.97 9.38
CA ALA A 134 -14.87 -10.22 10.60
C ALA A 134 -13.84 -10.53 11.70
N ILE A 135 -13.34 -11.77 11.74
CA ILE A 135 -12.38 -12.23 12.75
C ILE A 135 -11.02 -11.54 12.55
N LEU A 136 -10.48 -11.54 11.33
CA LEU A 136 -9.19 -10.88 11.05
C LEU A 136 -9.27 -9.37 11.21
N GLY A 137 -10.40 -8.76 10.84
CA GLY A 137 -10.68 -7.34 11.09
C GLY A 137 -10.65 -7.00 12.58
N GLY A 138 -11.39 -7.74 13.42
CA GLY A 138 -11.42 -7.53 14.86
C GLY A 138 -10.07 -7.78 15.55
N VAL A 139 -9.30 -8.77 15.09
CA VAL A 139 -7.93 -9.00 15.58
C VAL A 139 -7.02 -7.81 15.26
N THR A 140 -7.13 -7.23 14.06
CA THR A 140 -6.31 -6.08 13.66
C THR A 140 -6.54 -4.86 14.57
N GLU A 141 -7.79 -4.63 14.99
CA GLU A 141 -8.16 -3.51 15.86
C GLU A 141 -7.59 -3.67 17.29
N LEU A 142 -7.43 -4.91 17.76
CA LEU A 142 -6.96 -5.24 19.11
C LEU A 142 -5.43 -5.35 19.23
N ILE A 143 -4.70 -5.47 18.12
CA ILE A 143 -3.24 -5.65 18.14
C ILE A 143 -2.53 -4.30 18.41
N PRO A 144 -1.56 -4.23 19.36
CA PRO A 144 -0.75 -3.04 19.62
C PRO A 144 0.07 -2.58 18.42
N ASP A 145 0.35 -1.28 18.34
CA ASP A 145 1.02 -0.66 17.19
C ASP A 145 2.46 -1.18 16.98
N GLU A 146 3.16 -1.57 18.05
CA GLU A 146 4.52 -2.14 17.95
C GLU A 146 4.54 -3.46 17.17
N VAL A 147 3.46 -4.24 17.28
CA VAL A 147 3.31 -5.51 16.57
C VAL A 147 2.85 -5.28 15.12
N ARG A 148 2.14 -4.18 14.84
CA ARG A 148 1.82 -3.77 13.47
C ARG A 148 3.07 -3.36 12.69
N ALA A 149 4.04 -2.70 13.33
CA ALA A 149 5.31 -2.32 12.71
C ALA A 149 6.15 -3.53 12.22
N LEU A 150 6.03 -4.69 12.86
CA LEU A 150 6.65 -5.93 12.38
C LEU A 150 5.99 -6.45 11.09
N SER A 151 4.70 -6.16 10.91
CA SER A 151 3.93 -6.58 9.75
C SER A 151 4.14 -5.68 8.52
N SER A 152 4.39 -4.39 8.71
CA SER A 152 4.71 -3.46 7.61
C SER A 152 6.05 -3.82 6.95
N GLY A 153 7.09 -4.16 7.73
CA GLY A 153 8.37 -4.62 7.17
C GLY A 153 8.27 -5.89 6.30
N LEU A 154 7.27 -6.75 6.55
CA LEU A 154 6.97 -7.89 5.68
C LEU A 154 6.21 -7.45 4.42
N ARG A 155 5.30 -6.46 4.51
CA ARG A 155 4.58 -5.88 3.36
C ARG A 155 5.53 -5.20 2.37
N ASP A 156 6.53 -4.47 2.85
CA ASP A 156 7.53 -3.79 2.01
C ASP A 156 8.35 -4.74 1.13
N THR A 157 8.49 -6.00 1.57
CA THR A 157 9.16 -7.04 0.79
C THR A 157 8.26 -7.62 -0.30
N ILE A 158 6.95 -7.38 -0.22
CA ILE A 158 5.89 -8.07 -0.98
C ILE A 158 5.15 -7.11 -1.92
N ASP A 159 5.15 -5.80 -1.62
CA ASP A 159 4.38 -4.85 -2.41
C ASP A 159 4.86 -4.80 -3.87
N THR A 160 3.98 -5.29 -4.73
CA THR A 160 4.17 -5.42 -6.18
C THR A 160 3.26 -4.46 -6.94
N ASN A 161 2.42 -3.68 -6.23
CA ASN A 161 1.44 -2.81 -6.86
C ASN A 161 1.96 -1.39 -7.10
N GLY A 162 3.07 -1.00 -6.46
CA GLY A 162 3.76 0.26 -6.73
C GLY A 162 3.02 1.53 -6.25
N PHE A 163 2.09 1.39 -5.30
CA PHE A 163 1.38 2.51 -4.66
C PHE A 163 1.62 2.48 -3.14
N PRO A 164 1.79 3.64 -2.48
CA PRO A 164 1.92 3.70 -1.03
C PRO A 164 0.61 3.29 -0.31
N ASP A 165 0.71 2.73 0.91
CA ASP A 165 -0.46 2.49 1.76
C ASP A 165 -1.01 3.83 2.26
N VAL A 166 -2.22 4.19 1.86
CA VAL A 166 -2.84 5.47 2.23
C VAL A 166 -3.87 5.31 3.35
N PHE A 167 -4.31 4.08 3.64
CA PHE A 167 -5.41 3.80 4.55
C PHE A 167 -4.99 2.97 5.78
N GLY A 168 -3.70 2.68 5.94
CA GLY A 168 -3.16 2.00 7.11
C GLY A 168 -3.55 0.52 7.21
N GLY A 169 -3.75 -0.16 6.07
CA GLY A 169 -3.85 -1.63 6.01
C GLY A 169 -5.19 -2.23 5.55
N LEU A 170 -5.75 -3.15 6.36
CA LEU A 170 -6.85 -4.07 6.01
C LEU A 170 -8.25 -3.44 6.03
N ALA A 171 -8.36 -2.12 6.22
CA ALA A 171 -9.63 -1.43 6.20
C ALA A 171 -10.31 -1.60 4.83
N ARG A 172 -11.61 -1.94 4.83
CA ARG A 172 -12.38 -2.06 3.59
C ARG A 172 -12.53 -0.68 2.94
N THR A 173 -12.36 -0.64 1.62
CA THR A 173 -12.65 0.57 0.86
C THR A 173 -14.16 0.85 0.89
N GLN A 174 -14.57 1.90 1.60
CA GLN A 174 -15.93 2.40 1.56
C GLN A 174 -16.02 3.51 0.51
N ALA A 175 -16.63 3.20 -0.63
CA ALA A 175 -16.79 4.15 -1.72
C ALA A 175 -18.26 4.30 -2.08
N ARG A 176 -18.73 5.55 -2.18
CA ARG A 176 -20.09 5.86 -2.63
C ARG A 176 -20.33 5.25 -4.01
N GLU A 177 -21.47 4.58 -4.18
CA GLU A 177 -21.85 4.07 -5.51
C GLU A 177 -22.33 5.20 -6.42
N VAL A 178 -21.84 5.14 -7.66
CA VAL A 178 -22.19 6.08 -8.75
C VAL A 178 -22.30 5.29 -10.06
N ALA A 179 -23.02 5.86 -11.02
CA ALA A 179 -23.15 5.29 -12.35
C ALA A 179 -21.77 5.07 -13.01
N ALA A 180 -21.66 4.11 -13.94
CA ALA A 180 -20.42 3.81 -14.63
C ALA A 180 -19.87 5.05 -15.39
N PRO A 181 -18.55 5.26 -15.45
CA PRO A 181 -17.95 6.32 -16.26
C PRO A 181 -18.38 6.25 -17.72
N ASP A 182 -18.52 7.41 -18.36
CA ASP A 182 -18.84 7.47 -19.79
C ASP A 182 -17.63 7.01 -20.63
N PRO A 183 -17.70 5.89 -21.36
CA PRO A 183 -16.56 5.37 -22.11
C PRO A 183 -16.14 6.29 -23.26
N ALA A 184 -17.00 7.18 -23.74
CA ALA A 184 -16.67 8.11 -24.82
C ALA A 184 -15.61 9.15 -24.40
N LEU A 185 -15.47 9.43 -23.11
CA LEU A 185 -14.54 10.44 -22.60
C LEU A 185 -13.07 10.06 -22.82
N ALA A 186 -12.71 8.78 -22.70
CA ALA A 186 -11.35 8.30 -22.93
C ALA A 186 -10.86 8.58 -24.37
N GLY A 187 -11.77 8.62 -25.36
CA GLY A 187 -11.46 8.92 -26.76
C GLY A 187 -11.71 10.37 -27.18
N SER A 188 -12.05 11.25 -26.23
CA SER A 188 -12.51 12.61 -26.51
C SER A 188 -11.42 13.55 -27.05
N LYS A 189 -11.82 14.69 -27.60
CA LYS A 189 -10.88 15.71 -28.12
C LYS A 189 -9.96 16.24 -27.01
N VAL A 190 -10.49 16.46 -25.80
CA VAL A 190 -9.71 16.97 -24.66
C VAL A 190 -8.56 16.03 -24.28
N VAL A 191 -8.74 14.72 -24.38
CA VAL A 191 -7.66 13.73 -24.14
C VAL A 191 -6.53 13.88 -25.17
N LYS A 192 -6.89 14.10 -26.44
CA LYS A 192 -5.92 14.28 -27.52
C LYS A 192 -5.15 15.58 -27.35
N ASP A 193 -5.85 16.66 -27.02
CA ASP A 193 -5.26 17.98 -26.81
C ASP A 193 -4.32 17.99 -25.57
N SER A 194 -4.68 17.25 -24.51
CA SER A 194 -3.91 17.18 -23.26
C SER A 194 -2.64 16.34 -23.35
N ARG A 195 -2.51 15.46 -24.36
CA ARG A 195 -1.42 14.47 -24.46
C ARG A 195 -0.02 15.10 -24.40
N SER A 196 0.17 16.28 -24.97
CA SER A 196 1.47 16.96 -24.98
C SER A 196 1.87 17.57 -23.63
N SER A 197 0.91 17.70 -22.71
CA SER A 197 1.09 18.28 -21.38
C SER A 197 1.19 17.24 -20.27
N VAL A 198 0.88 15.98 -20.57
CA VAL A 198 1.03 14.83 -19.67
C VAL A 198 2.30 14.09 -20.07
N LEU A 199 3.19 13.88 -19.11
CA LEU A 199 4.56 13.45 -19.34
C LEU A 199 4.87 12.20 -18.53
N LYS A 200 5.67 11.32 -19.11
CA LYS A 200 6.18 10.15 -18.40
C LYS A 200 7.39 10.56 -17.57
N ILE A 201 7.43 10.13 -16.32
CA ILE A 201 8.55 10.41 -15.41
C ILE A 201 9.32 9.12 -15.20
N LEU A 202 10.64 9.22 -15.32
CA LEU A 202 11.58 8.14 -15.10
C LEU A 202 12.63 8.59 -14.09
N GLY A 203 12.77 7.85 -13.00
CA GLY A 203 13.73 8.10 -11.94
C GLY A 203 14.71 6.94 -11.79
N SER A 204 15.98 7.28 -11.54
CA SER A 204 17.00 6.31 -11.11
C SER A 204 17.20 6.44 -9.60
N ALA A 205 16.89 5.38 -8.86
CA ALA A 205 17.07 5.27 -7.42
C ALA A 205 17.95 4.05 -7.07
N PRO A 206 19.29 4.13 -7.26
CA PRO A 206 20.18 2.99 -7.05
C PRO A 206 20.14 2.43 -5.63
N SER A 207 19.93 3.29 -4.62
CA SER A 207 19.76 2.90 -3.22
C SER A 207 18.52 2.03 -2.99
N CYS A 208 17.50 2.18 -3.84
CA CYS A 208 16.25 1.45 -3.76
C CYS A 208 16.25 0.18 -4.64
N SER A 209 17.34 -0.08 -5.37
CA SER A 209 17.45 -1.22 -6.31
C SER A 209 16.29 -1.32 -7.31
N ARG A 210 15.67 -0.18 -7.65
CA ARG A 210 14.52 -0.11 -8.57
C ARG A 210 14.64 1.09 -9.50
N ARG A 211 14.09 0.94 -10.71
CA ARG A 211 13.73 2.06 -11.57
C ARG A 211 12.35 2.55 -11.12
N ILE A 212 12.17 3.86 -11.04
CA ILE A 212 10.90 4.45 -10.65
C ILE A 212 10.26 5.04 -11.90
N GLU A 213 9.01 4.69 -12.16
CA GLU A 213 8.22 5.28 -13.23
C GLU A 213 6.92 5.87 -12.69
N GLY A 214 6.42 6.90 -13.36
CA GLY A 214 5.16 7.52 -13.03
C GLY A 214 4.72 8.51 -14.09
N THR A 215 3.70 9.28 -13.77
CA THR A 215 3.16 10.34 -14.61
C THR A 215 3.39 11.69 -13.94
N GLY A 216 3.56 12.73 -14.74
CA GLY A 216 3.37 14.10 -14.30
C GLY A 216 2.68 14.93 -15.36
N PHE A 217 2.36 16.17 -15.03
CA PHE A 217 1.75 17.09 -15.98
C PHE A 217 2.24 18.52 -15.81
N VAL A 218 2.22 19.27 -16.91
CA VAL A 218 2.70 20.64 -16.97
C VAL A 218 1.65 21.59 -16.40
N TYR A 219 1.90 22.12 -15.21
CA TYR A 219 0.98 23.04 -14.53
C TYR A 219 1.46 24.50 -14.52
N ALA A 220 2.71 24.73 -14.93
CA ALA A 220 3.26 26.05 -15.22
C ALA A 220 4.44 25.90 -16.18
N ARG A 221 4.95 27.02 -16.73
CA ARG A 221 6.08 27.01 -17.65
C ARG A 221 7.28 26.28 -17.02
N GLU A 222 7.77 25.25 -17.71
CA GLU A 222 8.88 24.40 -17.25
C GLU A 222 8.65 23.75 -15.87
N ARG A 223 7.40 23.65 -15.41
CA ARG A 223 7.04 23.03 -14.13
C ARG A 223 6.11 21.86 -14.35
N VAL A 224 6.52 20.71 -13.82
CA VAL A 224 5.75 19.47 -13.86
C VAL A 224 5.37 19.11 -12.44
N MET A 225 4.09 18.81 -12.22
CA MET A 225 3.62 18.24 -10.96
C MET A 225 3.58 16.72 -11.07
N THR A 226 3.92 16.03 -9.99
CA THR A 226 3.81 14.58 -9.82
C THR A 226 3.67 14.24 -8.34
N ASN A 227 3.64 12.96 -7.98
CA ASN A 227 3.70 12.54 -6.59
C ASN A 227 5.12 12.53 -6.03
N ALA A 228 5.25 12.64 -4.71
CA ALA A 228 6.54 12.55 -4.05
C ALA A 228 7.10 11.12 -4.12
N HIS A 229 6.27 10.10 -3.99
CA HIS A 229 6.73 8.71 -4.09
C HIS A 229 7.31 8.35 -5.48
N VAL A 230 6.84 9.01 -6.55
CA VAL A 230 7.37 8.84 -7.93
C VAL A 230 8.82 9.31 -8.05
N VAL A 231 9.30 10.16 -7.15
CA VAL A 231 10.69 10.66 -7.16
C VAL A 231 11.46 10.37 -5.88
N ALA A 232 10.89 9.61 -4.94
CA ALA A 232 11.52 9.30 -3.66
C ALA A 232 12.82 8.50 -3.85
N GLY A 233 13.88 8.92 -3.16
CA GLY A 233 15.21 8.29 -3.23
C GLY A 233 15.92 8.42 -4.59
N THR A 234 15.34 9.14 -5.56
CA THR A 234 15.96 9.33 -6.89
C THR A 234 17.14 10.28 -6.82
N ARG A 235 18.19 9.98 -7.59
CA ARG A 235 19.33 10.89 -7.81
C ARG A 235 19.19 11.69 -9.10
N GLU A 236 18.61 11.05 -10.10
CA GLU A 236 18.39 11.61 -11.43
C GLU A 236 16.93 11.36 -11.81
N VAL A 237 16.29 12.39 -12.34
CA VAL A 237 14.91 12.34 -12.84
C VAL A 237 14.92 12.85 -14.27
N VAL A 238 14.29 12.09 -15.15
CA VAL A 238 14.09 12.42 -16.56
C VAL A 238 12.59 12.44 -16.84
N VAL A 239 12.19 13.37 -17.69
CA VAL A 239 10.81 13.50 -18.15
C VAL A 239 10.77 13.25 -19.66
N GLU A 240 9.91 12.34 -20.10
CA GLU A 240 9.67 12.08 -21.53
C GLU A 240 8.56 12.97 -22.06
N SER A 241 8.89 13.77 -23.07
CA SER A 241 7.99 14.71 -23.75
C SER A 241 8.00 14.40 -25.25
N GLY A 242 7.11 13.51 -25.69
CA GLY A 242 7.18 12.93 -27.03
C GLY A 242 8.44 12.09 -27.17
N ASP A 243 9.23 12.32 -28.22
CA ASP A 243 10.48 11.58 -28.46
C ASP A 243 11.70 12.17 -27.73
N ARG A 244 11.50 13.17 -26.86
CA ARG A 244 12.56 13.86 -26.14
C ARG A 244 12.58 13.46 -24.68
N GLN A 245 13.76 13.12 -24.19
CA GLN A 245 14.06 13.02 -22.76
C GLN A 245 14.68 14.33 -22.28
N LEU A 246 14.12 14.88 -21.19
CA LEU A 246 14.59 16.12 -20.58
C LEU A 246 14.99 15.85 -19.13
N GLU A 247 16.17 16.32 -18.75
CA GLU A 247 16.58 16.30 -17.35
C GLU A 247 15.66 17.19 -16.50
N ALA A 248 15.30 16.66 -15.33
CA ALA A 248 14.41 17.32 -14.40
C ALA A 248 15.07 17.43 -13.02
N ARG A 249 14.83 18.56 -12.36
CA ARG A 249 15.25 18.80 -10.99
C ARG A 249 14.03 18.80 -10.08
N VAL A 250 14.04 17.99 -9.03
CA VAL A 250 13.02 18.08 -7.98
C VAL A 250 13.25 19.38 -7.21
N VAL A 251 12.30 20.31 -7.28
CA VAL A 251 12.42 21.65 -6.65
C VAL A 251 11.46 21.86 -5.48
N VAL A 252 10.45 20.98 -5.36
CA VAL A 252 9.61 20.83 -4.17
C VAL A 252 9.39 19.34 -3.96
N TYR A 253 9.46 18.91 -2.71
CA TYR A 253 9.23 17.54 -2.29
C TYR A 253 8.44 17.58 -0.98
N ASP A 254 7.16 17.20 -1.03
CA ASP A 254 6.26 17.15 0.12
C ASP A 254 5.80 15.68 0.34
N PRO A 255 6.50 14.91 1.19
CA PRO A 255 6.16 13.52 1.46
C PRO A 255 4.84 13.38 2.24
N LYS A 256 4.41 14.43 2.96
CA LYS A 256 3.16 14.42 3.70
C LYS A 256 1.98 14.48 2.76
N ARG A 257 2.00 15.39 1.79
CA ARG A 257 0.94 15.47 0.77
C ARG A 257 1.12 14.48 -0.37
N ASP A 258 2.24 13.77 -0.42
CA ASP A 258 2.65 12.96 -1.56
C ASP A 258 2.68 13.76 -2.87
N LEU A 259 3.30 14.94 -2.84
CA LEU A 259 3.42 15.81 -4.01
C LEU A 259 4.86 16.26 -4.23
N ALA A 260 5.26 16.33 -5.49
CA ALA A 260 6.53 16.90 -5.90
C ALA A 260 6.35 17.84 -7.10
N VAL A 261 7.25 18.81 -7.20
CA VAL A 261 7.36 19.69 -8.36
C VAL A 261 8.73 19.49 -8.98
N LEU A 262 8.72 19.25 -10.28
CA LEU A 262 9.91 19.18 -11.11
C LEU A 262 10.09 20.48 -11.89
N TYR A 263 11.31 21.01 -11.85
CA TYR A 263 11.76 22.01 -12.79
C TYR A 263 12.43 21.32 -13.98
N VAL A 264 11.92 21.56 -15.19
CA VAL A 264 12.38 20.91 -16.42
C VAL A 264 12.83 22.00 -17.42
N PRO A 265 14.08 22.44 -17.38
CA PRO A 265 14.58 23.50 -18.27
C PRO A 265 14.40 23.15 -19.74
N GLY A 266 13.87 24.08 -20.54
CA GLY A 266 13.66 23.87 -21.97
C GLY A 266 12.41 23.05 -22.34
N LEU A 267 11.60 22.65 -21.35
CA LEU A 267 10.30 22.04 -21.60
C LEU A 267 9.34 23.04 -22.28
N ARG A 268 8.79 22.62 -23.43
CA ARG A 268 7.83 23.39 -24.22
C ARG A 268 6.59 22.54 -24.45
N ALA A 269 5.60 22.72 -23.58
CA ALA A 269 4.31 22.06 -23.64
C ALA A 269 3.23 23.00 -23.11
N PRO A 270 1.96 22.85 -23.53
CA PRO A 270 0.85 23.64 -23.00
C PRO A 270 0.71 23.46 -21.49
N VAL A 271 0.33 24.53 -20.80
CA VAL A 271 0.03 24.48 -19.36
C VAL A 271 -1.40 24.00 -19.16
N MET A 272 -1.58 23.01 -18.29
CA MET A 272 -2.89 22.58 -17.83
C MET A 272 -3.32 23.44 -16.64
N GLU A 273 -4.53 23.98 -16.70
CA GLU A 273 -5.05 24.87 -15.67
C GLU A 273 -5.55 24.09 -14.46
N PHE A 274 -5.11 24.48 -13.26
CA PHE A 274 -5.68 23.99 -12.01
C PHE A 274 -6.96 24.76 -11.71
N VAL A 275 -8.03 24.02 -11.45
CA VAL A 275 -9.30 24.61 -11.02
C VAL A 275 -9.61 24.12 -9.61
N ALA A 276 -9.59 25.06 -8.65
CA ALA A 276 -9.94 24.80 -7.26
C ALA A 276 -11.44 24.55 -7.05
N LYS A 277 -12.26 24.73 -8.09
CA LYS A 277 -13.70 24.42 -8.02
C LYS A 277 -13.88 22.92 -7.81
N GLN A 278 -14.49 22.58 -6.68
CA GLN A 278 -14.74 21.20 -6.32
C GLN A 278 -15.72 20.52 -7.28
N ALA A 279 -15.36 19.33 -7.75
CA ALA A 279 -16.23 18.49 -8.54
C ALA A 279 -17.26 17.77 -7.65
N ALA A 280 -18.54 17.80 -8.05
CA ALA A 280 -19.61 17.13 -7.33
C ALA A 280 -19.56 15.60 -7.53
N SER A 281 -20.10 14.85 -6.57
CA SER A 281 -20.38 13.42 -6.74
C SER A 281 -21.19 13.17 -8.03
N GLY A 282 -20.77 12.19 -8.81
CA GLY A 282 -21.35 11.86 -10.12
C GLY A 282 -20.75 12.63 -11.30
N ALA A 283 -19.90 13.64 -11.07
CA ALA A 283 -19.26 14.39 -12.14
C ALA A 283 -18.33 13.50 -12.98
N ASN A 284 -18.33 13.75 -14.30
CA ASN A 284 -17.40 13.13 -15.23
C ASN A 284 -15.99 13.65 -15.01
N ALA A 285 -15.02 12.75 -15.11
CA ALA A 285 -13.61 13.08 -15.06
C ALA A 285 -12.81 12.11 -15.95
N ILE A 286 -11.53 12.36 -16.13
CA ILE A 286 -10.64 11.55 -16.95
C ILE A 286 -9.28 11.45 -16.24
N VAL A 287 -8.78 10.23 -16.10
CA VAL A 287 -7.42 9.95 -15.62
C VAL A 287 -6.50 9.85 -16.83
N LEU A 288 -5.40 10.61 -16.82
CA LEU A 288 -4.39 10.58 -17.88
C LEU A 288 -3.04 10.12 -17.30
N GLY A 289 -2.34 9.24 -18.01
CA GLY A 289 -0.99 8.86 -17.60
C GLY A 289 -0.33 7.77 -18.41
N TYR A 290 0.68 7.15 -17.81
CA TYR A 290 1.54 6.12 -18.39
C TYR A 290 1.54 4.87 -17.51
N PRO A 291 0.42 4.13 -17.46
CA PRO A 291 0.31 2.96 -16.61
C PRO A 291 1.34 1.89 -16.99
N GLN A 292 1.96 1.30 -15.97
CA GLN A 292 2.84 0.12 -16.08
C GLN A 292 4.01 0.34 -17.06
N ASP A 293 4.63 1.52 -16.99
CA ASP A 293 5.70 1.97 -17.92
C ASP A 293 5.25 1.98 -19.40
N GLY A 294 3.95 1.90 -19.66
CA GLY A 294 3.35 1.75 -20.98
C GLY A 294 3.22 3.07 -21.76
N PRO A 295 2.51 3.03 -22.89
CA PRO A 295 2.19 4.24 -23.65
C PRO A 295 1.19 5.14 -22.91
N TYR A 296 1.03 6.36 -23.41
CA TYR A 296 -0.02 7.28 -22.95
C TYR A 296 -1.39 6.61 -23.00
N ASP A 297 -2.09 6.63 -21.86
CA ASP A 297 -3.39 6.02 -21.63
C ASP A 297 -4.35 7.06 -21.03
N ALA A 298 -5.64 6.89 -21.35
CA ALA A 298 -6.70 7.70 -20.78
C ALA A 298 -7.83 6.78 -20.30
N GLN A 299 -8.23 6.95 -19.03
CA GLN A 299 -9.33 6.20 -18.44
C GLN A 299 -10.45 7.17 -18.07
N SER A 300 -11.66 6.86 -18.54
CA SER A 300 -12.86 7.55 -18.07
C SER A 300 -13.01 7.35 -16.57
N ALA A 301 -13.39 8.41 -15.88
CA ALA A 301 -13.61 8.41 -14.44
C ALA A 301 -14.94 9.06 -14.08
N ARG A 302 -15.44 8.74 -12.89
CA ARG A 302 -16.54 9.45 -12.26
C ARG A 302 -16.23 9.73 -10.81
N ILE A 303 -16.45 10.96 -10.36
CA ILE A 303 -16.27 11.33 -8.96
C ILE A 303 -17.30 10.57 -8.12
N ARG A 304 -16.86 9.80 -7.12
CA ARG A 304 -17.72 9.11 -6.16
C ARG A 304 -17.98 9.99 -4.95
N ASP A 305 -16.93 10.56 -4.39
CA ASP A 305 -17.00 11.39 -3.21
C ASP A 305 -15.80 12.33 -3.10
N MET A 306 -15.94 13.35 -2.25
CA MET A 306 -14.85 14.21 -1.82
C MET A 306 -14.80 14.21 -0.31
N SER A 307 -13.65 13.83 0.26
CA SER A 307 -13.52 13.67 1.70
C SER A 307 -12.11 14.00 2.16
N ARG A 308 -11.96 14.18 3.47
CA ARG A 308 -10.65 14.22 4.12
C ARG A 308 -10.35 12.86 4.69
N ILE A 309 -9.22 12.29 4.29
CA ILE A 309 -8.75 11.01 4.82
C ILE A 309 -7.53 11.26 5.69
N THR A 310 -7.41 10.51 6.78
CA THR A 310 -6.23 10.46 7.62
C THR A 310 -5.59 9.10 7.46
N GLY A 311 -4.31 9.09 7.14
CA GLY A 311 -3.50 7.87 7.02
C GLY A 311 -2.03 8.25 6.92
N PRO A 312 -1.13 7.26 6.78
CA PRO A 312 0.30 7.51 6.85
C PRO A 312 0.80 8.42 5.72
N ASP A 313 1.94 9.08 5.97
CA ASP A 313 2.76 9.64 4.91
C ASP A 313 3.45 8.56 4.06
N ILE A 314 4.13 8.96 2.98
CA ILE A 314 4.78 8.00 2.08
C ILE A 314 5.94 7.21 2.72
N TYR A 315 6.31 7.52 3.97
CA TYR A 315 7.35 6.85 4.73
C TYR A 315 6.82 6.17 5.99
N GLU A 316 5.49 6.10 6.15
CA GLU A 316 4.82 5.61 7.35
C GLU A 316 5.33 6.25 8.66
N SER A 317 5.83 7.49 8.58
CA SER A 317 6.48 8.18 9.71
C SER A 317 5.48 8.85 10.65
N GLY A 318 4.23 8.96 10.22
CA GLY A 318 3.09 9.45 10.99
C GLY A 318 1.89 9.72 10.11
N ASP A 319 0.75 9.94 10.76
CA ASP A 319 -0.51 10.21 10.08
C ASP A 319 -0.61 11.66 9.58
N VAL A 320 -1.22 11.81 8.41
CA VAL A 320 -1.49 13.09 7.77
C VAL A 320 -2.91 13.08 7.21
N THR A 321 -3.58 14.23 7.35
CA THR A 321 -4.92 14.42 6.79
C THR A 321 -4.81 15.11 5.43
N ARG A 322 -5.44 14.52 4.41
CA ARG A 322 -5.43 15.01 3.03
C ARG A 322 -6.84 15.14 2.49
N GLU A 323 -7.13 16.19 1.73
CA GLU A 323 -8.37 16.26 0.96
C GLU A 323 -8.23 15.51 -0.37
N ILE A 324 -9.14 14.57 -0.61
CA ILE A 324 -9.09 13.69 -1.76
C ILE A 324 -10.44 13.58 -2.48
N TYR A 325 -10.38 13.20 -3.74
CA TYR A 325 -11.47 12.56 -4.47
C TYR A 325 -11.31 11.05 -4.42
N THR A 326 -12.40 10.37 -4.10
CA THR A 326 -12.59 8.96 -4.44
C THR A 326 -13.26 8.90 -5.80
N ILE A 327 -12.71 8.12 -6.73
CA ILE A 327 -13.21 8.04 -8.11
C ILE A 327 -13.54 6.61 -8.51
N LYS A 328 -14.51 6.46 -9.42
CA LYS A 328 -14.78 5.22 -10.14
C LYS A 328 -13.97 5.23 -11.44
N SER A 329 -12.83 4.53 -11.47
CA SER A 329 -11.97 4.41 -12.66
C SER A 329 -10.95 3.28 -12.47
N LEU A 330 -10.37 2.79 -13.57
CA LEU A 330 -9.29 1.82 -13.52
C LEU A 330 -7.95 2.56 -13.32
N VAL A 331 -7.53 2.74 -12.07
CA VAL A 331 -6.23 3.31 -11.73
C VAL A 331 -5.21 2.18 -11.57
N ARG A 332 -4.07 2.31 -12.24
CA ARG A 332 -2.97 1.33 -12.26
C ARG A 332 -1.65 1.99 -11.88
N SER A 333 -0.69 1.20 -11.41
CA SER A 333 0.71 1.65 -11.23
C SER A 333 1.18 2.41 -12.48
N GLY A 334 1.94 3.48 -12.28
CA GLY A 334 2.36 4.41 -13.33
C GLY A 334 1.39 5.57 -13.60
N ASN A 335 0.11 5.49 -13.19
CA ASN A 335 -0.79 6.67 -13.21
C ASN A 335 -0.48 7.68 -12.10
N SER A 336 0.26 7.27 -11.05
CA SER A 336 0.69 8.15 -9.97
C SER A 336 1.31 9.44 -10.49
N GLY A 337 0.85 10.57 -9.97
CA GLY A 337 1.24 11.92 -10.33
C GLY A 337 0.54 12.45 -11.58
N GLY A 338 -0.24 11.62 -12.27
CA GLY A 338 -1.04 12.02 -13.43
C GLY A 338 -2.22 12.91 -13.06
N PRO A 339 -2.67 13.77 -13.97
CA PRO A 339 -3.79 14.65 -13.71
C PRO A 339 -5.12 13.89 -13.78
N LEU A 340 -5.99 14.19 -12.83
CA LEU A 340 -7.44 13.97 -12.97
C LEU A 340 -8.03 15.23 -13.57
N ILE A 341 -8.59 15.15 -14.77
CA ILE A 341 -9.17 16.30 -15.48
C ILE A 341 -10.68 16.22 -15.61
N ASP A 342 -11.33 17.38 -15.69
CA ASP A 342 -12.73 17.49 -16.10
C ASP A 342 -12.86 17.40 -17.65
N PRO A 343 -14.09 17.28 -18.20
CA PRO A 343 -14.30 17.25 -19.65
C PRO A 343 -13.92 18.54 -20.38
N SER A 344 -13.64 19.63 -19.66
CA SER A 344 -13.15 20.90 -20.21
C SER A 344 -11.61 20.96 -20.27
N GLY A 345 -10.91 19.99 -19.69
CA GLY A 345 -9.45 19.89 -19.70
C GLY A 345 -8.78 20.55 -18.49
N ASN A 346 -9.57 20.98 -17.51
CA ASN A 346 -9.05 21.55 -16.27
C ASN A 346 -8.61 20.43 -15.34
N VAL A 347 -7.47 20.62 -14.68
CA VAL A 347 -6.99 19.71 -13.64
C VAL A 347 -7.80 19.96 -12.37
N ILE A 348 -8.54 18.94 -11.96
CA ILE A 348 -9.33 18.93 -10.72
C ILE A 348 -8.64 18.12 -9.61
N GLY A 349 -7.61 17.33 -9.94
CA GLY A 349 -6.82 16.62 -8.95
C GLY A 349 -5.58 15.92 -9.49
N VAL A 350 -4.84 15.26 -8.59
CA VAL A 350 -3.61 14.50 -8.90
C VAL A 350 -3.78 13.07 -8.42
N ILE A 351 -3.72 12.11 -9.33
CA ILE A 351 -3.84 10.68 -9.00
C ILE A 351 -2.66 10.27 -8.13
N PHE A 352 -2.93 9.59 -7.02
CA PHE A 352 -1.86 9.19 -6.10
C PHE A 352 -1.99 7.77 -5.55
N ALA A 353 -3.20 7.19 -5.54
CA ALA A 353 -3.40 5.83 -5.08
C ALA A 353 -4.59 5.12 -5.77
N ALA A 354 -4.66 3.81 -5.59
CA ALA A 354 -5.79 2.98 -5.96
C ALA A 354 -6.16 2.06 -4.79
N ALA A 355 -7.41 1.64 -4.72
CA ALA A 355 -7.83 0.66 -3.72
C ALA A 355 -7.25 -0.72 -4.06
N ALA A 356 -6.66 -1.38 -3.06
CA ALA A 356 -6.10 -2.72 -3.24
C ALA A 356 -7.19 -3.81 -3.41
N ASP A 357 -8.40 -3.55 -2.92
CA ASP A 357 -9.54 -4.48 -2.88
C ASP A 357 -10.59 -4.23 -3.97
N ASP A 358 -10.62 -3.04 -4.57
CA ASP A 358 -11.47 -2.71 -5.72
C ASP A 358 -10.68 -1.98 -6.80
N LYS A 359 -10.39 -2.69 -7.90
CA LYS A 359 -9.66 -2.15 -9.06
C LYS A 359 -10.35 -0.98 -9.76
N TYR A 360 -11.63 -0.70 -9.45
CA TYR A 360 -12.38 0.44 -9.98
C TYR A 360 -12.53 1.58 -8.97
N VAL A 361 -11.78 1.57 -7.87
CA VAL A 361 -11.69 2.69 -6.94
C VAL A 361 -10.29 3.28 -7.00
N GLY A 362 -10.22 4.54 -7.42
CA GLY A 362 -9.00 5.34 -7.43
C GLY A 362 -9.09 6.51 -6.46
N PHE A 363 -7.95 7.07 -6.10
CA PHE A 363 -7.84 8.24 -5.25
C PHE A 363 -6.98 9.32 -5.90
N ALA A 364 -7.49 10.55 -5.85
CA ALA A 364 -6.78 11.74 -6.32
C ALA A 364 -6.74 12.79 -5.21
N LEU A 365 -5.62 13.46 -5.01
CA LEU A 365 -5.56 14.68 -4.21
C LEU A 365 -6.35 15.77 -4.93
N THR A 366 -7.14 16.57 -4.22
CA THR A 366 -7.87 17.66 -4.86
C THR A 366 -6.91 18.72 -5.39
N ALA A 367 -7.34 19.46 -6.42
CA ALA A 367 -6.58 20.62 -6.90
C ALA A 367 -6.32 21.65 -5.79
N ASP A 368 -7.24 21.77 -4.82
CA ASP A 368 -7.09 22.64 -3.66
C ASP A 368 -5.97 22.15 -2.73
N GLU A 369 -5.93 20.85 -2.39
CA GLU A 369 -4.85 20.22 -1.60
C GLU A 369 -3.48 20.40 -2.30
N ALA A 370 -3.44 20.29 -3.62
CA ALA A 370 -2.21 20.46 -4.40
C ALA A 370 -1.78 21.93 -4.58
N SER A 371 -2.67 22.90 -4.36
CA SER A 371 -2.45 24.30 -4.72
C SER A 371 -1.28 24.95 -3.98
N GLY A 372 -1.10 24.65 -2.69
CA GLY A 372 -0.01 25.19 -1.88
C GLY A 372 1.36 24.70 -2.35
N VAL A 373 1.46 23.42 -2.72
CA VAL A 373 2.68 22.82 -3.28
C VAL A 373 2.95 23.39 -4.67
N ALA A 374 1.92 23.50 -5.50
CA ALA A 374 2.00 24.11 -6.84
C ALA A 374 2.54 25.54 -6.76
N ALA A 375 1.99 26.37 -5.87
CA ALA A 375 2.39 27.76 -5.68
C ALA A 375 3.87 27.87 -5.27
N THR A 376 4.30 27.05 -4.32
CA THR A 376 5.70 27.00 -3.86
C THR A 376 6.66 26.64 -5.00
N GLY A 377 6.28 25.67 -5.84
CA GLY A 377 7.14 25.19 -6.93
C GLY A 377 7.25 26.12 -8.15
N ARG A 378 6.32 27.08 -8.32
CA ARG A 378 6.27 27.94 -9.51
C ARG A 378 7.56 28.73 -9.76
N ALA A 379 8.18 29.25 -8.71
CA ALA A 379 9.39 30.07 -8.82
C ALA A 379 10.69 29.30 -8.53
N ASN A 380 10.61 28.15 -7.86
CA ASN A 380 11.79 27.42 -7.43
C ASN A 380 12.51 26.75 -8.61
N THR A 381 13.84 26.82 -8.61
CA THR A 381 14.73 26.17 -9.58
C THR A 381 15.85 25.37 -8.92
N ARG A 382 16.02 25.52 -7.60
CA ARG A 382 17.05 24.85 -6.81
C ARG A 382 16.59 23.44 -6.47
N THR A 383 17.44 22.46 -6.72
CA THR A 383 17.18 21.06 -6.38
C THR A 383 17.05 20.87 -4.88
N VAL A 384 16.08 20.08 -4.46
CA VAL A 384 15.88 19.61 -3.09
C VAL A 384 16.15 18.10 -2.99
N ARG A 385 16.41 17.60 -1.78
CA ARG A 385 16.57 16.16 -1.55
C ARG A 385 15.22 15.45 -1.63
N THR A 386 15.24 14.23 -2.15
CA THR A 386 14.09 13.35 -2.38
C THR A 386 13.92 12.28 -1.30
N GLY A 387 14.56 12.47 -0.14
CA GLY A 387 14.50 11.56 1.00
C GLY A 387 15.06 10.16 0.71
N GLU A 388 14.57 9.18 1.47
CA GLU A 388 14.92 7.76 1.33
C GLU A 388 13.98 7.05 0.35
N CYS A 389 14.15 5.74 0.19
CA CYS A 389 13.22 4.89 -0.54
C CYS A 389 11.86 4.90 0.16
N ALA A 390 10.83 5.30 -0.58
CA ALA A 390 9.42 5.20 -0.19
C ALA A 390 8.83 3.87 -0.62
#